data_AF-A0A3J4QRR2-F1
#
_entry.id   AF-A0A3J4QRR2-F1
#
_cell.length_a   1.000
_cell.length_b   1.000
_cell.length_c   1.000
_cell.angle_alpha   90.00
_cell.angle_beta   90.00
_cell.angle_gamma   90.00
#
_symmetry.space_group_name_H-M   'P 1'
#
loop_
_entity.id
_entity.type
_entity.pdbx_description
1 polymer ?
#
loop_
_entity_poly.entity_id
_entity_poly.type
_entity_poly.pdbx_seq_one_letter_code
_entity_poly.pdbx_strand_id
1 'polypeptide(L)'
;MMLLEKSLLVIFALLLVATLVNQILVWRRPDKDWRELTLRIRTWWLIIILFSLALLSPTWLALTFFALLSFMALKEFLTLVPSRHSDRMPLLWIFIAIPINYWLIGIGWYGMFVVFIPVYVFLFLPARMVIAGDTQGFLRTASQLHWSLMTTVFAFSHVAFLLVLPADGKQTGALLVLFLVGLTEFNDIAQYLWGKSFGRIKVTPTVSPN
;
A
#
# COMPACT_ATOMS: atom_id res chain seq x y z
N MET A 1 -4.80 25.55 13.59
CA MET A 1 -4.22 24.36 12.93
C MET A 1 -4.84 23.11 13.48
N MET A 2 -5.44 22.31 12.60
CA MET A 2 -5.96 20.99 12.96
C MET A 2 -4.79 20.06 13.33
N LEU A 3 -5.04 19.05 14.18
CA LEU A 3 -4.01 18.12 14.64
C LEU A 3 -3.28 17.46 13.46
N LEU A 4 -3.99 17.18 12.36
CA LEU A 4 -3.44 16.63 11.12
C LEU A 4 -2.32 17.51 10.54
N GLU A 5 -2.56 18.82 10.42
CA GLU A 5 -1.58 19.77 9.87
C GLU A 5 -0.32 19.81 10.73
N LYS A 6 -0.48 19.78 12.06
CA LYS A 6 0.66 19.72 12.99
C LYS A 6 1.46 18.44 12.80
N SER A 7 0.79 17.29 12.68
CA SER A 7 1.44 16.00 12.44
C SER A 7 2.20 15.99 11.11
N LEU A 8 1.60 16.49 10.04
CA LEU A 8 2.27 16.60 8.75
C LEU A 8 3.49 17.54 8.81
N LEU A 9 3.37 18.69 9.49
CA LEU A 9 4.51 19.60 9.69
C LEU A 9 5.68 18.94 10.41
N VAL A 10 5.42 18.11 11.43
CA VAL A 10 6.47 17.36 12.12
C VAL A 10 7.16 16.38 11.16
N ILE A 11 6.40 15.68 10.31
CA ILE A 11 6.95 14.76 9.32
C ILE A 11 7.81 15.52 8.29
N PHE A 12 7.32 16.64 7.77
CA PHE A 12 8.10 17.49 6.85
C PHE A 12 9.36 18.05 7.51
N ALA A 13 9.29 18.46 8.79
CA ALA A 13 10.45 18.94 9.54
C ALA A 13 11.50 17.83 9.72
N LEU A 14 11.08 16.61 10.07
CA LEU A 14 11.98 15.45 10.17
C LEU A 14 12.65 15.15 8.82
N LEU A 15 11.90 15.21 7.72
CA LEU A 15 12.42 14.98 6.38
C LEU A 15 13.41 16.07 5.93
N LEU A 16 13.14 17.33 6.29
CA LEU A 16 14.08 18.44 6.08
C LEU A 16 15.38 18.24 6.86
N VAL A 17 15.28 17.83 8.13
CA VAL A 17 16.45 17.50 8.95
C VAL A 17 17.25 16.36 8.32
N ALA A 18 16.59 15.28 7.88
CA ALA A 18 17.25 14.17 7.19
C ALA A 18 17.96 14.63 5.90
N THR A 19 17.32 15.53 5.13
CA THR A 19 17.89 16.11 3.91
C THR A 19 19.12 16.95 4.23
N LEU A 20 19.07 17.78 5.27
CA LEU A 20 20.18 18.63 5.71
C LEU A 20 21.35 17.77 6.22
N VAL A 21 21.08 16.75 7.02
CA VAL A 21 22.09 15.81 7.53
C VAL A 21 22.78 15.10 6.37
N ASN A 22 22.03 14.63 5.38
CA ASN A 22 22.59 14.01 4.17
C ASN A 22 23.49 15.00 3.41
N GLN A 23 23.05 16.25 3.23
CA GLN A 23 23.83 17.27 2.53
C GLN A 23 25.14 17.62 3.28
N ILE A 24 25.09 17.69 4.61
CA ILE A 24 26.28 17.86 5.46
C ILE A 24 27.23 16.66 5.33
N LEU A 25 26.71 15.43 5.29
CA LEU A 25 27.49 14.21 5.12
C LEU A 25 28.20 14.17 3.76
N VAL A 26 27.48 14.48 2.68
CA VAL A 26 28.02 14.57 1.33
C VAL A 26 29.14 15.62 1.27
N TRP A 27 28.93 16.78 1.90
CA TRP A 27 29.93 17.85 1.92
C TRP A 27 31.16 17.52 2.77
N ARG A 28 30.98 16.87 3.94
CA ARG A 28 32.09 16.53 4.85
C ARG A 28 32.86 15.28 4.45
N ARG A 29 32.26 14.35 3.71
CA ARG A 29 32.88 13.06 3.32
C ARG A 29 32.58 12.73 1.86
N PRO A 30 33.17 13.47 0.90
CA PRO A 30 32.94 13.24 -0.53
C PRO A 30 33.44 11.88 -1.02
N ASP A 31 34.36 11.22 -0.30
CA ASP A 31 34.96 9.93 -0.69
C ASP A 31 34.03 8.72 -0.51
N LYS A 32 32.88 8.87 0.17
CA LYS A 32 31.88 7.81 0.32
C LYS A 32 30.75 7.98 -0.69
N ASP A 33 30.26 6.86 -1.23
CA ASP A 33 29.08 6.89 -2.09
C ASP A 33 27.80 7.08 -1.25
N TRP A 34 27.23 8.28 -1.33
CA TRP A 34 25.97 8.67 -0.67
C TRP A 34 24.76 8.66 -1.62
N ARG A 35 24.93 8.16 -2.85
CA ARG A 35 23.91 8.25 -3.90
C ARG A 35 22.64 7.50 -3.50
N GLU A 36 22.78 6.33 -2.90
CA GLU A 36 21.64 5.54 -2.41
C GLU A 36 20.84 6.30 -1.34
N LEU A 37 21.51 6.87 -0.33
CA LEU A 37 20.86 7.62 0.74
C LEU A 37 20.13 8.86 0.19
N THR A 38 20.77 9.56 -0.75
CA THR A 38 20.20 10.73 -1.41
C THR A 38 18.96 10.37 -2.26
N LEU A 39 19.02 9.26 -3.00
CA LEU A 39 17.88 8.78 -3.79
C LEU A 39 16.72 8.36 -2.89
N ARG A 40 16.98 7.66 -1.79
CA ARG A 40 15.95 7.29 -0.80
C ARG A 40 15.24 8.54 -0.27
N ILE A 41 15.98 9.56 0.18
CA ILE A 41 15.40 10.81 0.69
C ILE A 41 14.53 11.50 -0.38
N ARG A 42 14.97 11.54 -1.64
CA ARG A 42 14.19 12.12 -2.75
C ARG A 42 12.89 11.35 -3.01
N THR A 43 12.93 10.02 -3.00
CA THR A 43 11.71 9.20 -3.14
C THR A 43 10.75 9.43 -1.99
N TRP A 44 11.27 9.56 -0.77
CA TRP A 44 10.47 9.88 0.42
C TRP A 44 9.78 11.24 0.35
N TRP A 45 10.44 12.26 -0.23
CA TRP A 45 9.78 13.55 -0.53
C TRP A 45 8.56 13.37 -1.43
N LEU A 46 8.68 12.60 -2.51
CA LEU A 46 7.54 12.32 -3.40
C LEU A 46 6.40 11.59 -2.67
N ILE A 47 6.72 10.55 -1.90
CA ILE A 47 5.73 9.77 -1.14
C ILE A 47 5.01 10.67 -0.14
N ILE A 48 5.74 11.40 0.71
CA ILE A 48 5.15 12.25 1.75
C ILE A 48 4.31 13.37 1.13
N ILE A 49 4.73 13.98 0.02
CA ILE A 49 3.96 15.02 -0.67
C ILE A 49 2.65 14.45 -1.22
N LEU A 50 2.71 13.36 -1.98
CA LEU A 50 1.52 12.73 -2.56
C LEU A 50 0.55 12.26 -1.47
N PHE A 51 1.09 11.67 -0.41
CA PHE A 51 0.31 11.18 0.72
C PHE A 51 -0.34 12.33 1.51
N SER A 52 0.41 13.40 1.78
CA SER A 52 -0.12 14.60 2.44
C SER A 52 -1.24 15.24 1.61
N LEU A 53 -1.06 15.32 0.29
CA LEU A 53 -2.07 15.84 -0.61
C LEU A 53 -3.33 14.97 -0.58
N ALA A 54 -3.20 13.64 -0.60
CA ALA A 54 -4.33 12.74 -0.48
C ALA A 54 -5.09 12.91 0.85
N LEU A 55 -4.40 13.07 1.97
CA LEU A 55 -5.01 13.20 3.31
C LEU A 55 -5.66 14.56 3.57
N LEU A 56 -5.13 15.64 2.99
CA LEU A 56 -5.70 16.99 3.10
C LEU A 56 -6.86 17.21 2.13
N SER A 57 -6.97 16.36 1.10
CA SER A 57 -7.99 16.44 0.07
C SER A 57 -9.34 15.88 0.53
N PRO A 58 -10.44 16.21 -0.18
CA PRO A 58 -11.75 15.62 0.11
C PRO A 58 -11.72 14.09 -0.05
N THR A 59 -12.58 13.40 0.70
CA THR A 59 -12.61 11.94 0.80
C THR A 59 -12.63 11.23 -0.55
N TRP A 60 -13.40 11.73 -1.53
CA TRP A 60 -13.47 11.12 -2.87
C TRP A 60 -12.11 11.10 -3.59
N LEU A 61 -11.30 12.16 -3.43
CA LEU A 61 -9.98 12.25 -4.05
C LEU A 61 -9.00 11.33 -3.34
N ALA A 62 -9.08 11.25 -2.01
CA ALA A 62 -8.29 10.32 -1.22
C ALA A 62 -8.60 8.85 -1.57
N LEU A 63 -9.89 8.50 -1.72
CA LEU A 63 -10.31 7.16 -2.17
C LEU A 63 -9.83 6.87 -3.59
N THR A 64 -9.85 7.86 -4.49
CA THR A 64 -9.30 7.72 -5.85
C THR A 64 -7.80 7.46 -5.82
N PHE A 65 -7.06 8.17 -4.95
CA PHE A 65 -5.63 7.93 -4.75
C PHE A 65 -5.34 6.51 -4.27
N PHE A 66 -6.06 6.02 -3.26
CA PHE A 66 -5.91 4.63 -2.80
C PHE A 66 -6.33 3.60 -3.86
N ALA A 67 -7.35 3.89 -4.67
CA ALA A 67 -7.74 3.04 -5.79
C ALA A 67 -6.63 2.94 -6.85
N LEU A 68 -5.96 4.05 -7.18
CA LEU A 68 -4.80 4.07 -8.07
C LEU A 68 -3.62 3.31 -7.47
N LEU A 69 -3.38 3.46 -6.17
CA LEU A 69 -2.33 2.73 -5.46
C LEU A 69 -2.58 1.22 -5.50
N SER A 70 -3.82 0.78 -5.22
CA SER A 70 -4.23 -0.62 -5.39
C SER A 70 -4.08 -1.11 -6.82
N PHE A 71 -4.43 -0.29 -7.82
CA PHE A 71 -4.25 -0.63 -9.24
C PHE A 71 -2.77 -0.83 -9.60
N MET A 72 -1.89 0.07 -9.16
CA MET A 72 -0.46 -0.02 -9.41
C MET A 72 0.14 -1.26 -8.75
N ALA A 73 -0.19 -1.51 -7.49
CA ALA A 73 0.28 -2.68 -6.75
C ALA A 73 -0.21 -3.99 -7.37
N LEU A 74 -1.49 -4.05 -7.77
CA LEU A 74 -2.04 -5.21 -8.45
C LEU A 74 -1.33 -5.45 -9.80
N LYS A 75 -1.12 -4.40 -10.60
CA LYS A 75 -0.43 -4.50 -11.88
C LYS A 75 0.99 -5.05 -11.71
N GLU A 76 1.73 -4.54 -10.72
CA GLU A 76 3.09 -5.02 -10.43
C GLU A 76 3.07 -6.49 -9.98
N PHE A 77 2.16 -6.85 -9.07
CA PHE A 77 2.00 -8.24 -8.62
C PHE A 77 1.71 -9.19 -9.80
N LEU A 78 0.77 -8.82 -10.67
CA LEU A 78 0.38 -9.62 -11.83
C LEU A 78 1.50 -9.72 -12.88
N THR A 79 2.45 -8.78 -12.90
CA THR A 79 3.62 -8.82 -13.78
C THR A 79 4.63 -9.88 -13.32
N LEU A 80 4.67 -10.18 -12.02
CA LEU A 80 5.54 -11.21 -11.44
C LEU A 80 4.94 -12.62 -11.56
N VAL A 81 3.61 -12.72 -11.69
CA VAL A 81 2.91 -14.00 -11.81
C VAL A 81 2.97 -14.50 -13.26
N PRO A 82 3.31 -15.78 -13.50
CA PRO A 82 3.28 -16.34 -14.86
C PRO A 82 1.86 -16.25 -15.45
N SER A 83 1.71 -15.41 -16.47
CA SER A 83 0.42 -15.09 -17.10
C SER A 83 0.17 -15.93 -18.36
N ARG A 84 -1.07 -16.42 -18.54
CA ARG A 84 -1.48 -17.20 -19.71
C ARG A 84 -2.47 -16.42 -20.56
N HIS A 85 -2.58 -16.79 -21.83
CA HIS A 85 -3.51 -16.12 -22.75
C HIS A 85 -4.99 -16.29 -22.35
N SER A 86 -5.34 -17.43 -21.75
CA SER A 86 -6.69 -17.75 -21.24
C SER A 86 -7.10 -16.86 -20.05
N ASP A 87 -6.12 -16.26 -19.36
CA ASP A 87 -6.36 -15.48 -18.13
C ASP A 87 -6.85 -14.05 -18.41
N ARG A 88 -6.93 -13.62 -19.67
CA ARG A 88 -7.29 -12.23 -20.04
C ARG A 88 -8.64 -11.77 -19.46
N MET A 89 -9.64 -12.64 -19.45
CA MET A 89 -10.97 -12.28 -18.92
C MET A 89 -11.01 -12.20 -17.39
N PRO A 90 -10.54 -13.21 -16.63
CA PRO A 90 -10.39 -13.07 -15.17
C PRO A 90 -9.60 -11.83 -14.75
N LEU A 91 -8.51 -11.51 -15.45
CA LEU A 91 -7.70 -10.32 -15.17
C LEU A 91 -8.50 -9.02 -15.32
N LEU A 92 -9.31 -8.90 -16.38
CA LEU A 92 -10.18 -7.73 -16.57
C LEU A 92 -11.16 -7.56 -15.40
N TRP A 93 -11.75 -8.66 -14.91
CA TRP A 93 -12.68 -8.61 -13.77
C TRP A 93 -12.02 -8.18 -12.46
N ILE A 94 -10.77 -8.57 -12.24
CA ILE A 94 -9.99 -8.13 -11.07
C ILE A 94 -9.76 -6.63 -11.11
N PHE A 95 -9.43 -6.07 -12.28
CA PHE A 95 -9.29 -4.62 -12.43
C PHE A 95 -10.62 -3.88 -12.26
N ILE A 96 -11.74 -4.46 -12.70
CA ILE A 96 -13.10 -3.91 -12.46
C ILE A 96 -13.49 -4.00 -10.98
N ALA A 97 -13.00 -5.00 -10.25
CA ALA A 97 -13.28 -5.12 -8.82
C ALA A 97 -12.73 -3.91 -8.02
N ILE A 98 -11.66 -3.26 -8.46
CA ILE A 98 -11.08 -2.10 -7.79
C ILE A 98 -12.08 -0.93 -7.71
N PRO A 99 -12.57 -0.34 -8.81
CA PRO A 99 -13.49 0.79 -8.73
C PRO A 99 -14.79 0.42 -8.00
N ILE A 100 -15.29 -0.81 -8.15
CA ILE A 100 -16.48 -1.27 -7.40
C ILE A 100 -16.18 -1.27 -5.89
N ASN A 101 -15.05 -1.84 -5.47
CA ASN A 101 -14.67 -1.92 -4.06
C ASN A 101 -14.51 -0.53 -3.42
N TYR A 102 -13.84 0.40 -4.11
CA TYR A 102 -13.67 1.76 -3.62
C TYR A 102 -14.96 2.60 -3.68
N TRP A 103 -15.86 2.30 -4.62
CA TRP A 103 -17.20 2.88 -4.64
C TRP A 103 -18.03 2.40 -3.44
N LEU A 104 -17.98 1.12 -3.07
CA LEU A 104 -18.63 0.58 -1.87
C LEU A 104 -18.15 1.27 -0.59
N ILE A 105 -16.85 1.59 -0.51
CA ILE A 105 -16.29 2.40 0.57
C ILE A 105 -16.88 3.82 0.56
N GLY A 106 -16.93 4.46 -0.62
CA GLY A 106 -17.42 5.82 -0.78
C GLY A 106 -18.88 6.03 -0.36
N ILE A 107 -19.73 5.01 -0.55
CA ILE A 107 -21.13 5.03 -0.09
C ILE A 107 -21.28 4.59 1.38
N GLY A 108 -20.19 4.21 2.05
CA GLY A 108 -20.19 3.80 3.47
C GLY A 108 -20.77 2.41 3.72
N TRP A 109 -20.89 1.54 2.71
CA TRP A 109 -21.52 0.23 2.86
C TRP A 109 -20.53 -0.82 3.38
N TYR A 110 -20.18 -0.70 4.66
CA TYR A 110 -19.18 -1.54 5.32
C TYR A 110 -19.42 -3.05 5.15
N GLY A 111 -20.67 -3.50 5.37
CA GLY A 111 -21.02 -4.91 5.25
C GLY A 111 -20.69 -5.49 3.88
N MET A 112 -21.05 -4.79 2.81
CA MET A 112 -20.75 -5.22 1.44
C MET A 112 -19.27 -5.11 1.12
N PHE A 113 -18.61 -4.03 1.54
CA PHE A 113 -17.18 -3.81 1.35
C PHE A 113 -16.34 -5.00 1.87
N VAL A 114 -16.57 -5.43 3.12
CA VAL A 114 -15.78 -6.49 3.76
C VAL A 114 -15.96 -7.85 3.06
N VAL A 115 -17.15 -8.15 2.56
CA VAL A 115 -17.44 -9.44 1.92
C VAL A 115 -17.22 -9.43 0.40
N PHE A 116 -17.13 -8.26 -0.24
CA PHE A 116 -17.08 -8.13 -1.69
C PHE A 116 -15.94 -8.94 -2.31
N ILE A 117 -14.70 -8.72 -1.84
CA ILE A 117 -13.55 -9.46 -2.37
C ILE A 117 -13.54 -10.92 -1.89
N PRO A 118 -13.57 -11.21 -0.57
CA PRO A 118 -13.35 -12.56 -0.06
C PRO A 118 -14.48 -13.55 -0.38
N VAL A 119 -15.71 -13.06 -0.62
CA VAL A 119 -16.86 -13.91 -0.93
C VAL A 119 -17.24 -13.79 -2.41
N TYR A 120 -17.64 -12.60 -2.86
CA TYR A 120 -18.21 -12.46 -4.20
C TYR A 120 -17.16 -12.62 -5.30
N VAL A 121 -16.04 -11.89 -5.23
CA VAL A 121 -15.00 -11.97 -6.26
C VAL A 121 -14.32 -13.35 -6.25
N PHE A 122 -14.07 -13.92 -5.06
CA PHE A 122 -13.48 -15.25 -4.90
C PHE A 122 -14.35 -16.40 -5.45
N LEU A 123 -15.67 -16.28 -5.41
CA LEU A 123 -16.56 -17.25 -6.04
C LEU A 123 -16.72 -16.99 -7.55
N PHE A 124 -16.75 -15.72 -7.93
CA PHE A 124 -16.97 -15.30 -9.30
C PHE A 124 -15.80 -15.62 -10.23
N LEU A 125 -14.55 -15.38 -9.80
CA LEU A 125 -13.37 -15.61 -10.64
C LEU A 125 -13.21 -17.07 -11.07
N PRO A 126 -13.23 -18.06 -10.15
CA PRO A 126 -13.12 -19.48 -10.52
C PRO A 126 -14.32 -19.93 -11.37
N ALA A 127 -15.54 -19.50 -11.05
CA ALA A 127 -16.71 -19.79 -11.86
C ALA A 127 -16.54 -19.29 -13.31
N ARG A 128 -16.02 -18.06 -13.47
CA ARG A 128 -15.76 -17.48 -14.80
C ARG A 128 -14.68 -18.23 -15.56
N MET A 129 -13.64 -18.69 -14.88
CA MET A 129 -12.56 -19.52 -15.44
C MET A 129 -13.10 -20.88 -15.91
N VAL A 130 -13.97 -21.54 -15.13
CA VAL A 130 -14.61 -22.81 -15.53
C VAL A 130 -15.47 -22.63 -16.79
N ILE A 131 -16.24 -21.54 -16.88
CA ILE A 131 -17.05 -21.22 -18.07
C ILE A 131 -16.18 -21.00 -19.31
N ALA A 132 -14.93 -20.54 -19.16
CA ALA A 132 -14.00 -20.38 -20.27
C ALA A 132 -13.46 -21.73 -20.80
N GLY A 133 -13.62 -22.84 -20.06
CA GLY A 133 -13.31 -24.20 -20.51
C GLY A 133 -11.84 -24.61 -20.44
N ASP A 134 -10.96 -23.78 -19.89
CA ASP A 134 -9.53 -24.10 -19.72
C ASP A 134 -9.24 -24.56 -18.29
N THR A 135 -8.94 -25.85 -18.13
CA THR A 135 -8.68 -26.48 -16.83
C THR A 135 -7.20 -26.58 -16.49
N GLN A 136 -6.29 -26.22 -17.40
CA GLN A 136 -4.87 -26.39 -17.15
C GLN A 136 -4.41 -25.46 -16.02
N GLY A 137 -3.82 -26.02 -14.97
CA GLY A 137 -3.28 -25.23 -13.85
C GLY A 137 -4.29 -24.31 -13.18
N PHE A 138 -5.59 -24.60 -13.29
CA PHE A 138 -6.70 -23.81 -12.75
C PHE A 138 -6.49 -23.39 -11.30
N LEU A 139 -6.17 -24.35 -10.41
CA LEU A 139 -5.96 -24.07 -8.99
C LEU A 139 -4.79 -23.11 -8.75
N ARG A 140 -3.71 -23.24 -9.53
CA ARG A 140 -2.55 -22.34 -9.43
C ARG A 140 -2.94 -20.92 -9.81
N THR A 141 -3.56 -20.72 -10.97
CA THR A 141 -4.00 -19.40 -11.42
C THR A 141 -5.01 -18.79 -10.46
N ALA A 142 -6.06 -19.54 -10.09
CA ALA A 142 -7.09 -19.05 -9.16
C ALA A 142 -6.48 -18.61 -7.82
N SER A 143 -5.58 -19.42 -7.25
CA SER A 143 -4.89 -19.07 -5.99
C SER A 143 -4.06 -17.79 -6.11
N GLN A 144 -3.35 -17.59 -7.23
CA GLN A 144 -2.54 -16.40 -7.48
C GLN A 144 -3.40 -15.15 -7.64
N LEU A 145 -4.52 -15.24 -8.36
CA LEU A 145 -5.48 -14.14 -8.53
C LEU A 145 -6.20 -13.78 -7.23
N HIS A 146 -6.53 -14.78 -6.41
CA HIS A 146 -7.12 -14.56 -5.09
C HIS A 146 -6.14 -13.85 -4.15
N TRP A 147 -4.90 -14.32 -4.08
CA TRP A 147 -3.88 -13.70 -3.24
C TRP A 147 -3.49 -12.30 -3.73
N SER A 148 -3.46 -12.06 -5.04
CA SER A 148 -3.19 -10.73 -5.59
C SER A 148 -4.24 -9.73 -5.12
N LEU A 149 -5.53 -10.08 -5.23
CA LEU A 149 -6.63 -9.25 -4.73
C LEU A 149 -6.56 -9.01 -3.22
N MET A 150 -6.30 -10.05 -2.43
CA MET A 150 -6.27 -9.93 -0.97
C MET A 150 -5.15 -8.99 -0.50
N THR A 151 -3.97 -9.11 -1.10
CA THR A 151 -2.78 -8.35 -0.68
C THR A 151 -2.78 -6.92 -1.21
N THR A 152 -3.22 -6.70 -2.45
CA THR A 152 -3.07 -5.39 -3.14
C THR A 152 -4.34 -4.55 -3.12
N VAL A 153 -5.53 -5.17 -3.11
CA VAL A 153 -6.81 -4.44 -3.15
C VAL A 153 -7.47 -4.47 -1.79
N PHE A 154 -7.72 -5.65 -1.24
CA PHE A 154 -8.42 -5.81 0.04
C PHE A 154 -7.66 -5.12 1.18
N ALA A 155 -6.37 -5.42 1.39
CA ALA A 155 -5.59 -4.81 2.47
C ALA A 155 -5.52 -3.26 2.36
N PHE A 156 -5.19 -2.72 1.19
CA PHE A 156 -5.11 -1.27 1.00
C PHE A 156 -6.47 -0.57 1.10
N SER A 157 -7.54 -1.22 0.66
CA SER A 157 -8.88 -0.66 0.79
C SER A 157 -9.34 -0.58 2.25
N HIS A 158 -8.83 -1.42 3.16
CA HIS A 158 -9.06 -1.28 4.60
C HIS A 158 -8.35 -0.05 5.18
N VAL A 159 -7.16 0.28 4.68
CA VAL A 159 -6.48 1.54 5.03
C VAL A 159 -7.29 2.73 4.52
N ALA A 160 -7.78 2.67 3.29
CA ALA A 160 -8.63 3.71 2.72
C ALA A 160 -9.94 3.90 3.49
N PHE A 161 -10.53 2.80 3.98
CA PHE A 161 -11.75 2.82 4.78
C PHE A 161 -11.57 3.56 6.13
N LEU A 162 -10.35 3.59 6.70
CA LEU A 162 -10.07 4.41 7.89
C LEU A 162 -10.30 5.90 7.64
N LEU A 163 -10.21 6.40 6.40
CA LEU A 163 -10.53 7.78 6.06
C LEU A 163 -12.02 8.11 6.20
N VAL A 164 -12.88 7.09 6.15
CA VAL A 164 -14.34 7.22 6.25
C VAL A 164 -14.82 7.05 7.70
N LEU A 165 -13.98 6.51 8.59
CA LEU A 165 -14.25 6.37 10.04
C LEU A 165 -13.65 7.54 10.85
N PRO A 166 -14.29 8.00 11.94
CA PRO A 166 -15.73 8.19 12.20
C PRO A 166 -16.25 9.48 11.54
N ALA A 167 -17.57 9.59 11.35
CA ALA A 167 -18.25 10.78 10.82
C ALA A 167 -18.39 11.89 11.89
N ASP A 168 -17.30 12.22 12.59
CA ASP A 168 -17.29 13.27 13.63
C ASP A 168 -17.03 14.68 13.07
N GLY A 169 -16.88 14.80 11.74
CA GLY A 169 -16.55 16.05 11.05
C GLY A 169 -15.14 16.57 11.35
N LYS A 170 -14.36 15.83 12.14
CA LYS A 170 -12.96 16.10 12.42
C LYS A 170 -12.14 15.24 11.46
N GLN A 171 -10.93 15.67 11.12
CA GLN A 171 -10.00 14.90 10.28
C GLN A 171 -9.46 13.63 10.98
N THR A 172 -10.26 12.99 11.82
CA THR A 172 -9.93 11.83 12.65
C THR A 172 -9.56 10.63 11.78
N GLY A 173 -10.25 10.39 10.68
CA GLY A 173 -9.91 9.31 9.75
C GLY A 173 -8.51 9.44 9.13
N ALA A 174 -8.14 10.66 8.72
CA ALA A 174 -6.80 10.94 8.21
C ALA A 174 -5.71 10.74 9.28
N LEU A 175 -6.01 11.05 10.54
CA LEU A 175 -5.11 10.79 11.67
C LEU A 175 -4.94 9.29 11.94
N LEU A 176 -5.98 8.47 11.79
CA LEU A 176 -5.89 7.01 11.91
C LEU A 176 -4.99 6.42 10.83
N VAL A 177 -5.10 6.93 9.60
CA VAL A 177 -4.23 6.54 8.49
C VAL A 177 -2.78 6.94 8.76
N LEU A 178 -2.53 8.19 9.21
CA LEU A 178 -1.18 8.61 9.61
C LEU A 178 -0.62 7.79 10.77
N PHE A 179 -1.45 7.45 11.74
CA PHE A 179 -1.05 6.62 12.86
C PHE A 179 -0.63 5.23 12.38
N LEU A 180 -1.42 4.59 11.52
CA LEU A 180 -1.10 3.28 10.98
C LEU A 180 0.22 3.30 10.20
N VAL A 181 0.38 4.25 9.25
CA VAL A 181 1.59 4.35 8.43
C VAL A 181 2.80 4.75 9.27
N GLY A 182 2.64 5.68 10.21
CA GLY A 182 3.69 6.06 11.13
C GLY A 182 4.15 4.91 12.02
N LEU A 183 3.21 4.07 12.46
CA LEU A 183 3.52 2.88 13.26
C LEU A 183 4.27 1.83 12.46
N THR A 184 3.89 1.58 11.21
CA THR A 184 4.60 0.62 10.34
C THR A 184 6.02 1.08 10.03
N GLU A 185 6.21 2.36 9.72
CA GLU A 185 7.54 2.93 9.45
C GLU A 185 8.44 2.94 10.68
N PHE A 186 7.87 3.30 11.84
CA PHE A 186 8.59 3.22 13.11
C PHE A 186 8.98 1.78 13.43
N ASN A 187 8.11 0.80 13.10
CA ASN A 187 8.42 -0.62 13.25
C ASN A 187 9.61 -1.02 12.39
N ASP A 188 9.65 -0.64 11.11
CA ASP A 188 10.76 -0.94 10.20
C ASP A 188 12.09 -0.33 10.68
N ILE A 189 12.08 0.93 11.14
CA ILE A 189 13.27 1.59 11.70
C ILE A 189 13.72 0.90 12.98
N ALA A 190 12.80 0.58 13.88
CA ALA A 190 13.11 -0.10 15.14
C ALA A 190 13.69 -1.50 14.87
N GLN A 191 13.11 -2.26 13.93
CA GLN A 191 13.63 -3.55 13.50
C GLN A 191 15.06 -3.43 12.95
N TYR A 192 15.33 -2.42 12.12
CA TYR A 192 16.67 -2.18 11.59
C TYR A 192 17.69 -1.85 12.70
N LEU A 193 17.34 -0.96 13.63
CA LEU A 193 18.22 -0.55 14.72
C LEU A 193 18.50 -1.72 15.68
N TRP A 194 17.47 -2.42 16.15
CA TRP A 194 17.63 -3.56 17.06
C TRP A 194 18.30 -4.76 16.38
N GLY A 195 17.95 -5.04 15.12
CA GLY A 195 18.57 -6.11 14.34
C GLY A 195 20.07 -5.91 14.22
N LYS A 196 20.53 -4.67 14.02
CA LYS A 196 21.97 -4.36 13.92
C LYS A 196 22.68 -4.27 15.28
N SER A 197 22.01 -3.78 16.32
CA SER A 197 22.60 -3.60 17.65
C SER A 197 22.64 -4.88 18.48
N PHE A 198 21.59 -5.70 18.42
CA PHE A 198 21.41 -6.87 19.29
C PHE A 198 21.13 -8.18 18.53
N GLY A 199 20.73 -8.11 17.26
CA GLY A 199 20.42 -9.28 16.44
C GLY A 199 21.66 -10.02 15.96
N ARG A 200 21.90 -11.23 16.48
CA ARG A 200 22.90 -12.17 15.93
C ARG A 200 22.27 -13.47 15.40
N ILE A 201 20.98 -13.68 15.66
CA ILE A 201 20.26 -14.90 15.30
C ILE A 201 19.32 -14.55 14.15
N LYS A 202 19.59 -15.12 12.98
CA LYS A 202 18.71 -15.00 11.81
C LYS A 202 17.44 -15.81 12.06
N VAL A 203 16.28 -15.17 11.98
CA VAL A 203 14.99 -15.85 12.15
C VAL A 203 14.64 -16.70 10.92
N THR A 204 14.93 -16.20 9.72
CA THR A 204 14.63 -16.89 8.44
C THR A 204 15.81 -16.78 7.45
N PRO A 205 16.89 -17.55 7.65
CA PRO A 205 18.15 -17.37 6.91
C PRO A 205 18.08 -17.66 5.40
N THR A 206 17.10 -18.42 4.94
CA THR A 206 16.93 -18.79 3.52
C THR A 206 16.05 -17.81 2.73
N VAL A 207 15.35 -16.90 3.42
CA VAL A 207 14.32 -16.03 2.83
C VAL A 207 14.57 -14.55 3.13
N SER A 208 15.19 -14.24 4.27
CA SER A 208 15.61 -12.88 4.64
C SER A 208 17.07 -12.66 4.21
N PRO A 209 17.37 -11.61 3.41
CA PRO A 209 18.75 -11.28 3.04
C PRO A 209 19.60 -10.75 4.21
N ASN A 210 19.00 -10.50 5.39
CA ASN A 210 19.70 -10.16 6.63
C ASN A 210 19.51 -11.23 7.69
#